data_AF-A0AAW0FT08-F1
#
_entry.id   AF-A0AAW0FT08-F1
#
_cell.length_a   1.000
_cell.length_b   1.000
_cell.length_c   1.000
_cell.angle_alpha   90.00
_cell.angle_beta   90.00
_cell.angle_gamma   90.00
#
_symmetry.space_group_name_H-M   'P 1'
#
loop_
_entity.id
_entity.type
_entity.pdbx_description
1 polymer ?
#
loop_
_entity_poly.entity_id
_entity_poly.type
_entity_poly.pdbx_seq_one_letter_code
_entity_poly.pdbx_strand_id
1 'polypeptide(L)'
;MASQESIHDIPMLINQFLATADDESLVYKRFSQELAQLIANGELSLLQFIQNLGSSLTSDNDLIRIKSVQCMTSTFQDLDKSKLSKQDIHVVLQFFIAKFDDKYQWEL
;
A
#
# COMPACT_ATOMS: atom_id res chain seq x y z
N MET A 1 -16.37 29.24 2.69
CA MET A 1 -15.00 28.81 3.04
C MET A 1 -14.82 27.43 2.46
N ALA A 2 -13.68 27.20 1.81
CA ALA A 2 -13.50 26.20 0.75
C ALA A 2 -13.79 24.75 1.18
N SER A 3 -14.63 24.08 0.39
CA SER A 3 -14.63 22.62 0.30
C SER A 3 -13.45 22.27 -0.62
N GLN A 4 -12.29 21.96 -0.05
CA GLN A 4 -11.23 21.32 -0.81
C GLN A 4 -11.62 19.85 -1.00
N GLU A 5 -12.31 19.55 -2.10
CA GLU A 5 -12.32 18.19 -2.65
C GLU A 5 -10.91 17.88 -3.16
N SER A 6 -10.04 17.40 -2.27
CA SER A 6 -8.89 16.61 -2.69
C SER A 6 -9.45 15.23 -3.04
N ILE A 7 -9.76 15.00 -4.31
CA ILE A 7 -9.84 13.63 -4.82
C ILE A 7 -8.39 13.15 -4.80
N HIS A 8 -7.97 12.58 -3.67
CA HIS A 8 -6.62 12.07 -3.49
C HIS A 8 -6.34 11.04 -4.59
N ASP A 9 -5.38 11.34 -5.48
CA ASP A 9 -4.98 10.44 -6.56
C ASP A 9 -4.20 9.27 -5.93
N ILE A 10 -4.91 8.19 -5.62
CA ILE A 10 -4.34 7.00 -4.96
C ILE A 10 -3.16 6.42 -5.75
N PRO A 11 -3.26 6.23 -7.09
CA PRO A 11 -2.10 5.90 -7.92
C PRO A 11 -0.92 6.86 -7.74
N MET A 12 -1.16 8.18 -7.68
CA MET A 12 -0.09 9.16 -7.45
C MET A 12 0.58 8.95 -6.09
N LEU A 13 -0.20 8.79 -5.01
CA LEU A 13 0.34 8.57 -3.66
C LEU A 13 1.20 7.30 -3.59
N ILE A 14 0.74 6.22 -4.21
CA ILE A 14 1.51 4.97 -4.32
C ILE A 14 2.79 5.21 -5.12
N ASN A 15 2.71 5.82 -6.30
CA ASN A 15 3.89 6.08 -7.14
C ASN A 15 4.94 6.94 -6.42
N GLN A 16 4.50 7.96 -5.68
CA GLN A 16 5.38 8.81 -4.89
C GLN A 16 6.01 8.05 -3.72
N PHE A 17 5.27 7.15 -3.07
CA PHE A 17 5.85 6.23 -2.09
C PHE A 17 6.95 5.38 -2.75
N LEU A 18 6.66 4.70 -3.85
CA LEU A 18 7.62 3.81 -4.53
C LEU A 18 8.88 4.56 -4.99
N ALA A 19 8.72 5.80 -5.45
CA ALA A 19 9.84 6.65 -5.88
C ALA A 19 10.76 7.07 -4.73
N THR A 20 10.26 7.11 -3.49
CA THR A 20 10.98 7.64 -2.32
C THR A 20 11.25 6.58 -1.24
N ALA A 21 10.86 5.32 -1.46
CA ALA A 21 10.96 4.24 -0.48
C ALA A 21 12.40 3.90 -0.05
N ASP A 22 13.39 4.19 -0.90
CA ASP A 22 14.82 3.94 -0.64
C ASP A 22 15.54 5.16 -0.03
N ASP A 23 14.82 6.27 0.18
CA ASP A 23 15.38 7.52 0.67
C ASP A 23 15.51 7.50 2.21
N GLU A 24 16.72 7.78 2.71
CA GLU A 24 17.01 7.87 4.15
C GLU A 24 16.21 8.99 4.84
N SER A 25 15.75 10.00 4.10
CA SER A 25 14.99 11.15 4.62
C SER A 25 13.56 10.81 5.08
N LEU A 26 13.13 9.54 4.96
CA LEU A 26 11.80 9.06 5.36
C LEU A 26 10.63 9.78 4.67
N VAL A 27 10.87 10.45 3.54
CA VAL A 27 9.85 11.18 2.77
C VAL A 27 8.68 10.28 2.39
N TYR A 28 8.92 8.99 2.13
CA TYR A 28 7.88 8.01 1.80
C TYR A 28 6.79 7.91 2.88
N LYS A 29 7.10 8.19 4.16
CA LYS A 29 6.17 8.05 5.28
C LYS A 29 4.95 8.95 5.15
N ARG A 30 5.11 10.16 4.60
CA ARG A 30 3.97 11.08 4.44
C ARG A 30 2.91 10.48 3.53
N PHE A 31 3.32 9.73 2.50
CA PHE A 31 2.40 9.10 1.55
C PHE A 31 1.72 7.89 2.17
N SER A 32 2.42 7.06 2.94
CA SER A 32 1.76 5.96 3.67
C SER A 32 0.82 6.43 4.76
N GLN A 33 1.16 7.53 5.44
CA GLN A 33 0.30 8.17 6.44
C GLN A 33 -0.97 8.74 5.81
N GLU A 34 -0.84 9.41 4.66
CA GLU A 34 -1.99 9.92 3.92
C GLU A 34 -2.90 8.75 3.48
N LEU A 35 -2.34 7.69 2.89
CA LEU A 35 -3.08 6.47 2.55
C LEU A 35 -3.79 5.86 3.77
N ALA A 36 -3.13 5.81 4.92
CA ALA A 36 -3.72 5.29 6.16
C ALA A 36 -4.90 6.15 6.63
N GLN A 37 -4.78 7.48 6.52
CA GLN A 37 -5.84 8.42 6.88
C GLN A 37 -7.05 8.28 5.97
N LEU A 38 -6.84 8.13 4.66
CA LEU A 38 -7.93 7.90 3.69
C LEU A 38 -8.71 6.62 4.02
N ILE A 39 -8.01 5.55 4.42
CA ILE A 39 -8.66 4.32 4.88
C ILE A 39 -9.42 4.56 6.19
N ALA A 40 -8.79 5.23 7.16
CA ALA A 40 -9.40 5.47 8.47
C ALA A 40 -10.67 6.35 8.40
N ASN A 41 -10.71 7.29 7.44
CA ASN A 41 -11.85 8.16 7.16
C ASN A 41 -12.96 7.48 6.35
N GLY A 42 -12.69 6.29 5.78
CA GLY A 42 -13.60 5.61 4.86
C GLY A 42 -13.64 6.19 3.45
N GLU A 43 -12.64 7.01 3.08
CA GLU A 43 -12.46 7.60 1.75
C GLU A 43 -11.80 6.62 0.77
N LEU A 44 -11.06 5.64 1.31
CA LEU A 44 -10.44 4.54 0.56
C LEU A 44 -10.72 3.21 1.26
N SER A 45 -11.43 2.28 0.63
CA SER A 45 -11.53 0.93 1.21
C SER A 45 -10.20 0.19 1.13
N LEU A 46 -9.96 -0.74 2.07
CA LEU A 46 -8.78 -1.59 2.05
C LEU A 46 -8.66 -2.38 0.74
N LEU A 47 -9.78 -2.86 0.20
CA LEU A 47 -9.81 -3.56 -1.09
C LEU A 47 -9.37 -2.66 -2.23
N GLN A 48 -9.87 -1.42 -2.31
CA GLN A 48 -9.46 -0.46 -3.33
C GLN A 48 -7.97 -0.12 -3.20
N PHE A 49 -7.46 0.03 -1.97
CA PHE A 49 -6.03 0.25 -1.75
C PHE A 49 -5.18 -0.91 -2.31
N ILE A 50 -5.52 -2.16 -1.97
CA ILE A 50 -4.81 -3.35 -2.44
C ILE A 50 -4.92 -3.48 -3.98
N GLN A 51 -6.08 -3.17 -4.57
CA GLN A 51 -6.27 -3.18 -6.02
C GLN A 51 -5.38 -2.15 -6.74
N ASN A 52 -5.22 -0.95 -6.18
CA ASN A 52 -4.32 0.07 -6.74
C ASN A 52 -2.84 -0.34 -6.65
N LEU A 53 -2.47 -1.14 -5.64
CA LEU A 53 -1.14 -1.76 -5.56
C LEU A 53 -0.97 -2.96 -6.51
N GLY A 54 -2.04 -3.46 -7.13
CA GLY A 54 -2.02 -4.72 -7.88
C GLY A 54 -0.95 -4.77 -8.96
N SER A 55 -0.86 -3.75 -9.81
CA SER A 55 0.11 -3.68 -10.91
C SER A 55 1.56 -3.64 -10.43
N SER A 56 1.82 -3.02 -9.27
CA SER A 56 3.16 -2.91 -8.70
C SER A 56 3.53 -4.14 -7.86
N LEU A 57 2.55 -4.79 -7.22
CA LEU A 57 2.71 -6.08 -6.50
C LEU A 57 2.95 -7.28 -7.42
N THR A 58 2.54 -7.18 -8.68
CA THR A 58 2.76 -8.19 -9.75
C THR A 58 3.69 -7.69 -10.84
N SER A 59 4.50 -6.66 -10.57
CA SER A 59 5.46 -6.14 -11.54
C SER A 59 6.56 -7.16 -11.84
N ASP A 60 7.04 -7.22 -13.08
CA ASP A 60 8.22 -8.03 -13.43
C ASP A 60 9.53 -7.49 -12.81
N ASN A 61 9.48 -6.32 -12.16
CA ASN A 61 10.60 -5.73 -11.44
C ASN A 61 10.50 -6.04 -9.94
N ASP A 62 11.44 -6.85 -9.44
CA ASP A 62 11.50 -7.23 -8.03
C ASP A 62 11.60 -6.05 -7.07
N LEU A 63 12.33 -4.98 -7.43
CA LEU A 63 12.43 -3.79 -6.59
C LEU A 63 11.07 -3.09 -6.46
N ILE A 64 10.29 -3.01 -7.55
CA ILE A 64 8.94 -2.45 -7.52
C ILE A 64 8.02 -3.31 -6.65
N ARG A 65 8.12 -4.64 -6.75
CA ARG A 65 7.35 -5.57 -5.90
C ARG A 65 7.68 -5.38 -4.41
N ILE A 66 8.97 -5.33 -4.06
CA ILE A 66 9.44 -5.10 -2.69
C ILE A 66 8.91 -3.78 -2.14
N LYS A 67 9.06 -2.69 -2.89
CA LYS A 67 8.58 -1.36 -2.49
C LYS A 67 7.06 -1.30 -2.35
N SER A 68 6.33 -2.08 -3.14
CA SER A 68 4.87 -2.17 -3.03
C SER A 68 4.43 -2.87 -1.75
N VAL A 69 5.15 -3.94 -1.36
CA VAL A 69 4.94 -4.58 -0.06
C VAL A 69 5.30 -3.62 1.08
N GLN A 70 6.38 -2.85 0.95
CA GLN A 70 6.77 -1.80 1.91
C GLN A 70 5.72 -0.69 2.03
N CYS A 71 5.12 -0.27 0.91
CA CYS A 71 4.01 0.69 0.90
C CYS A 71 2.84 0.17 1.71
N MET A 72 2.41 -1.06 1.42
CA MET A 72 1.30 -1.71 2.11
C MET A 72 1.56 -1.85 3.61
N THR A 73 2.73 -2.35 4.02
CA THR A 73 3.07 -2.55 5.44
C THR A 73 3.22 -1.21 6.18
N SER A 74 3.80 -0.19 5.55
CA SER A 74 3.93 1.15 6.13
C SER A 74 2.56 1.80 6.34
N THR A 75 1.63 1.67 5.38
CA THR A 75 0.26 2.14 5.54
C THR A 75 -0.45 1.41 6.68
N PHE A 76 -0.29 0.09 6.82
CA PHE A 76 -0.90 -0.65 7.93
C PHE A 76 -0.30 -0.32 9.30
N GLN A 77 0.96 0.07 9.36
CA GLN A 77 1.60 0.50 10.61
C GLN A 77 0.89 1.73 11.19
N ASP A 78 0.58 2.71 10.33
CA ASP A 78 -0.03 3.99 10.72
C ASP A 78 -1.58 3.95 10.74
N LEU A 79 -2.18 2.89 10.20
CA LEU A 79 -3.63 2.70 10.22
C LEU A 79 -4.17 2.53 11.65
N ASP A 80 -5.31 3.16 11.92
CA ASP A 80 -6.13 2.87 13.09
C ASP A 80 -6.73 1.45 12.97
N LYS A 81 -6.17 0.52 13.74
CA LYS A 81 -6.55 -0.91 13.69
C LYS A 81 -8.01 -1.15 14.08
N SER A 82 -8.66 -0.21 14.77
CA SER A 82 -10.09 -0.32 15.11
C SER A 82 -11.00 -0.25 13.88
N LYS A 83 -10.47 0.24 12.74
CA LYS A 83 -11.18 0.36 11.47
C LYS A 83 -11.15 -0.90 10.61
N LEU A 84 -10.34 -1.89 10.97
CA LEU A 84 -10.23 -3.14 10.22
C LEU A 84 -11.26 -4.15 10.69
N SER A 85 -12.02 -4.72 9.75
CA SER A 85 -12.87 -5.86 10.04
C SER A 85 -12.04 -7.15 10.18
N LYS A 86 -12.63 -8.19 10.79
CA LYS A 86 -11.99 -9.52 10.82
C LYS A 86 -11.75 -10.08 9.41
N GLN A 87 -12.63 -9.75 8.45
CA GLN A 87 -12.48 -10.15 7.06
C GLN A 87 -11.28 -9.47 6.41
N ASP A 88 -11.10 -8.17 6.66
CA ASP A 88 -9.96 -7.40 6.17
C ASP A 88 -8.63 -8.00 6.65
N ILE A 89 -8.54 -8.29 7.95
CA ILE A 89 -7.36 -8.92 8.55
C ILE A 89 -7.10 -10.29 7.93
N HIS A 90 -8.14 -11.12 7.76
CA HIS A 90 -8.01 -12.43 7.13
C HIS A 90 -7.47 -12.33 5.71
N VAL A 91 -8.03 -11.43 4.89
CA VAL A 91 -7.59 -11.20 3.50
C VAL A 91 -6.13 -10.75 3.45
N VAL A 92 -5.73 -9.81 4.29
CA VAL A 92 -4.35 -9.31 4.36
C VAL A 92 -3.37 -10.43 4.75
N LEU A 93 -3.72 -11.26 5.73
CA LEU A 93 -2.88 -12.38 6.14
C LEU A 93 -2.77 -13.46 5.05
N GLN A 94 -3.88 -13.81 4.38
CA GLN A 94 -3.85 -14.74 3.24
C GLN A 94 -2.98 -14.21 2.10
N PHE A 95 -3.07 -12.91 1.82
CA PHE A 95 -2.20 -12.26 0.83
C PHE A 95 -0.72 -12.38 1.22
N PHE A 96 -0.35 -12.04 2.45
CA PHE A 96 1.04 -12.15 2.90
C PHE A 96 1.55 -13.60 2.91
N ILE A 97 0.72 -14.57 3.29
CA ILE A 97 1.05 -15.99 3.25
C ILE A 97 1.34 -16.41 1.80
N ALA A 98 0.45 -16.05 0.86
CA ALA A 98 0.64 -16.36 -0.56
C ALA A 98 1.93 -15.76 -1.14
N LYS A 99 2.41 -14.63 -0.60
CA LYS A 99 3.68 -14.02 -1.00
C LYS A 99 4.92 -14.83 -0.61
N PHE A 100 4.84 -15.76 0.34
CA PHE A 100 5.94 -16.69 0.60
C PHE A 100 6.10 -17.75 -0.50
N ASP A 101 5.03 -18.00 -1.26
CA ASP A 101 5.04 -18.92 -2.40
C ASP A 101 5.41 -18.23 -3.72
N ASP A 102 5.60 -16.89 -3.73
CA ASP A 102 6.11 -16.16 -4.90
C ASP A 102 7.52 -16.69 -5.21
N LYS A 103 7.59 -17.62 -6.18
CA LYS A 103 8.84 -18.22 -6.61
C LYS A 103 9.74 -17.14 -7.21
N TYR A 104 10.99 -17.09 -6.77
CA TYR A 104 12.07 -16.53 -7.59
C TYR A 104 12.10 -17.34 -8.89
N GLN A 105 11.73 -16.72 -10.02
CA GLN A 105 11.97 -17.31 -11.33
C GLN A 105 13.48 -17.28 -11.60
N TRP A 106 14.19 -18.31 -11.15
CA TRP A 106 15.47 -18.64 -11.75
C TRP A 106 15.13 -19.26 -13.11
N GLU A 107 15.26 -18.49 -14.19
CA GLU A 107 15.30 -19.10 -15.53
C GLU A 107 16.48 -20.08 -15.57
N LEU A 108 16.16 -21.34 -15.84
CA LEU A 108 17.08 -22.40 -16.27
C LEU A 108 17.36 -22.27 -17.76
#